data_AF-A0A522D4X5-F1
#
_entry.id   AF-A0A522D4X5-F1
#
_cell.length_a   1.000
_cell.length_b   1.000
_cell.length_c   1.000
_cell.angle_alpha   90.00
_cell.angle_beta   90.00
_cell.angle_gamma   90.00
#
_symmetry.space_group_name_H-M   'P 1'
#
loop_
_entity.id
_entity.type
_entity.pdbx_description
1 polymer ?
#
loop_
_entity_poly.entity_id
_entity_poly.type
_entity_poly.pdbx_seq_one_letter_code
_entity_poly.pdbx_strand_id
1 'polypeptide(L)'
;MKRKSILFAAIALSLSLSACSDVKKELGMGRNSPDEFMVVKRAPLTLPPDYDLRPPAEGSAPPAAEASTQAKTTLMGEGTAEDAPKGTAE
;
A
#
# COMPACT_ATOMS: atom_id res chain seq x y z
N MET A 1 -13.54 45.17 -50.83
CA MET A 1 -13.21 45.08 -49.39
C MET A 1 -13.72 43.81 -48.72
N LYS A 2 -14.92 43.31 -49.06
CA LYS A 2 -15.52 42.09 -48.48
C LYS A 2 -14.65 40.82 -48.61
N ARG A 3 -14.01 40.60 -49.77
CA ARG A 3 -13.10 39.45 -50.00
C ARG A 3 -11.87 39.46 -49.10
N LYS A 4 -11.25 40.63 -48.88
CA LYS A 4 -10.11 40.79 -47.96
C LYS A 4 -10.54 40.55 -46.51
N SER A 5 -11.73 41.05 -46.13
CA SER A 5 -12.31 40.83 -44.80
C SER A 5 -12.60 39.35 -44.51
N ILE A 6 -13.09 38.60 -45.50
CA ILE A 6 -13.32 37.15 -45.38
C ILE A 6 -12.00 36.40 -45.21
N LEU A 7 -10.96 36.76 -45.97
CA LEU A 7 -9.63 36.16 -45.83
C LEU A 7 -9.02 36.44 -44.45
N PHE A 8 -9.12 37.67 -43.95
CA PHE A 8 -8.68 38.02 -42.60
C PHE A 8 -9.44 37.25 -41.51
N ALA A 9 -10.76 37.10 -41.64
CA ALA A 9 -11.57 36.34 -40.69
C ALA A 9 -11.22 34.84 -40.70
N ALA A 10 -10.97 34.26 -41.88
CA ALA A 10 -10.57 32.85 -42.01
C ALA A 10 -9.20 32.59 -41.36
N ILE A 11 -8.25 33.51 -41.52
CA ILE A 11 -6.93 33.43 -40.87
C ILE A 11 -7.08 33.58 -39.35
N ALA A 12 -7.85 34.54 -38.86
CA ALA A 12 -8.06 34.71 -37.42
C ALA A 12 -8.71 33.47 -36.77
N LEU A 13 -9.65 32.82 -37.48
CA LEU A 13 -10.31 31.62 -37.01
C LEU A 13 -9.35 30.42 -36.95
N SER A 14 -8.48 30.25 -37.94
CA SER A 14 -7.53 29.13 -37.95
C SER A 14 -6.46 29.26 -36.86
N LEU A 15 -5.98 30.48 -36.57
CA LEU A 15 -5.07 30.72 -35.44
C LEU A 15 -5.75 30.43 -34.09
N SER A 16 -7.03 30.79 -33.95
CA SER A 16 -7.80 30.54 -32.73
C SER A 16 -7.98 29.05 -32.44
N LEU A 17 -8.12 28.22 -33.48
CA LEU A 17 -8.26 26.76 -33.35
C LEU A 17 -6.97 26.08 -32.88
N SER A 18 -5.79 26.63 -33.22
CA SER A 18 -4.49 26.11 -32.78
C SER A 18 -4.32 26.20 -31.25
N ALA A 19 -4.89 27.23 -30.62
CA ALA A 19 -4.82 27.41 -29.17
C ALA A 19 -5.60 26.34 -28.38
N CYS A 20 -6.62 25.71 -28.97
CA CYS A 20 -7.36 24.63 -28.33
C CYS A 20 -6.55 23.33 -28.18
N SER A 21 -5.41 23.19 -28.87
CA SER A 21 -4.55 22.01 -28.76
C SER A 21 -3.80 21.96 -27.42
N ASP A 22 -3.33 23.11 -26.91
CA ASP A 22 -2.70 23.22 -25.59
C ASP A 22 -3.72 23.01 -24.45
N VAL A 23 -4.96 23.51 -24.62
CA VAL A 23 -6.06 23.31 -23.68
C VAL A 23 -6.36 21.82 -23.45
N LYS A 24 -6.22 20.97 -24.48
CA LYS A 24 -6.38 19.51 -24.38
C LYS A 24 -5.32 18.88 -23.46
N LYS A 25 -4.09 19.41 -23.45
CA LYS A 25 -2.99 18.93 -22.61
C LYS A 25 -3.17 19.36 -21.16
N GLU A 26 -3.53 20.62 -20.93
CA GLU A 26 -3.84 21.17 -19.60
C GLU A 26 -5.06 20.50 -18.94
N LEU A 27 -6.09 20.17 -19.72
CA LEU A 27 -7.26 19.42 -19.26
C LEU A 27 -7.02 17.91 -19.10
N GLY A 28 -5.78 17.42 -19.28
CA GLY A 28 -5.45 16.01 -19.09
C GLY A 28 -6.10 15.05 -20.10
N MET A 29 -6.64 15.56 -21.21
CA MET A 29 -7.21 14.76 -22.31
C MET A 29 -6.12 14.15 -23.22
N GLY A 30 -4.85 14.29 -22.86
CA GLY A 30 -3.70 13.67 -23.50
C GLY A 30 -3.32 12.34 -22.84
N ARG A 31 -2.85 11.38 -23.63
CA ARG A 31 -2.36 10.09 -23.12
C ARG A 31 -0.95 10.28 -22.55
N ASN A 32 -0.84 10.41 -21.24
CA ASN A 32 0.44 10.40 -20.52
C ASN A 32 0.74 8.97 -20.06
N SER A 33 1.21 8.12 -20.96
CA SER A 33 1.65 6.77 -20.60
C SER A 33 2.93 6.88 -19.77
N PRO A 34 2.98 6.36 -18.54
CA PRO A 34 4.19 6.36 -17.74
C PRO A 34 5.26 5.46 -18.40
N ASP A 35 6.53 5.77 -18.13
CA ASP A 35 7.65 5.01 -18.64
C ASP A 35 7.71 3.64 -17.97
N GLU A 36 7.18 2.64 -18.67
CA GLU A 36 7.11 1.24 -18.26
C GLU A 36 8.49 0.55 -18.18
N PHE A 37 9.56 1.24 -18.57
CA PHE A 37 10.95 0.78 -18.41
C PHE A 37 11.70 1.47 -17.28
N MET A 38 11.07 2.40 -16.55
CA MET A 38 11.72 3.02 -15.39
C MET A 38 11.89 2.01 -14.24
N VAL A 39 13.14 1.73 -13.90
CA VAL A 39 13.49 0.91 -12.73
C VAL A 39 13.55 1.79 -11.48
N VAL A 40 12.59 1.61 -10.57
CA VAL A 40 12.57 2.28 -9.26
C VAL A 40 13.29 1.40 -8.23
N LYS A 41 14.33 1.95 -7.58
CA LYS A 41 14.96 1.30 -6.42
C LYS A 41 14.00 1.34 -5.23
N ARG A 42 13.61 0.17 -4.73
CA ARG A 42 12.90 0.05 -3.45
C ARG A 42 13.89 -0.08 -2.31
N ALA A 43 13.48 0.36 -1.12
CA ALA A 43 14.23 0.10 0.09
C ALA A 43 14.45 -1.43 0.24
N PRO A 44 15.62 -1.87 0.73
CA PRO A 44 15.86 -3.27 1.01
C PRO A 44 14.82 -3.77 2.01
N LEU A 45 14.23 -4.95 1.75
CA LEU A 45 13.33 -5.58 2.71
C LEU A 45 14.13 -5.98 3.95
N THR A 46 13.68 -5.57 5.14
CA THR A 46 14.22 -6.04 6.41
C THR A 46 13.60 -7.38 6.76
N LEU A 47 14.44 -8.36 7.06
CA LEU A 47 13.98 -9.67 7.51
C LEU A 47 13.57 -9.57 9.00
N PRO A 48 12.37 -10.05 9.39
CA PRO A 48 11.98 -10.08 10.80
C PRO A 48 12.95 -10.94 11.63
N PRO A 49 13.14 -10.63 12.93
CA PRO A 49 14.05 -11.39 13.81
C PRO A 49 13.65 -12.87 13.94
N ASP A 50 12.36 -13.16 13.75
CA ASP A 50 11.78 -14.50 13.91
C ASP A 50 11.66 -15.28 12.59
N TYR A 51 12.41 -14.91 11.54
CA TYR A 51 12.32 -15.58 10.23
C TYR A 51 12.79 -17.05 10.27
N ASP A 52 13.63 -17.40 11.24
CA ASP A 52 14.09 -18.77 11.48
C ASP A 52 13.01 -19.63 12.17
N LEU A 53 11.93 -19.03 12.67
CA LEU A 53 10.82 -19.80 13.23
C LEU A 53 10.09 -20.54 12.12
N ARG A 54 10.18 -21.87 12.15
CA ARG A 54 9.37 -22.69 11.27
C ARG A 54 7.89 -22.46 11.60
N PRO A 55 7.03 -22.19 10.61
CA PRO A 55 5.60 -22.15 10.84
C PRO A 55 5.15 -23.42 11.58
N PRO A 56 4.25 -23.31 12.57
CA PRO A 56 3.64 -24.49 13.17
C PRO A 56 3.13 -25.41 12.07
N ALA A 57 3.33 -26.73 12.22
CA ALA A 57 2.90 -27.66 11.19
C ALA A 57 1.40 -27.48 10.91
N GLU A 58 0.99 -27.49 9.64
CA GLU A 58 -0.41 -27.41 9.26
C GLU A 58 -1.18 -28.54 9.98
N GLY A 59 -2.14 -28.18 10.83
CA GLY A 59 -2.87 -29.14 11.67
C GLY A 59 -2.28 -29.40 13.06
N SER A 60 -1.24 -28.66 13.49
CA SER A 60 -0.84 -28.63 14.91
C SER A 60 -2.01 -28.08 15.71
N ALA A 61 -2.73 -28.94 16.41
CA ALA A 61 -3.76 -28.48 17.34
C ALA A 61 -3.06 -27.54 18.35
N PRO A 62 -3.57 -26.32 18.58
CA PRO A 62 -3.13 -25.54 19.72
C PRO A 62 -3.31 -26.42 20.97
N PRO A 63 -2.44 -26.30 22.00
CA PRO A 63 -2.58 -27.10 23.23
C PRO A 63 -4.00 -26.98 23.76
N ALA A 64 -4.79 -28.04 23.53
CA ALA A 64 -6.21 -28.05 23.78
C ALA A 64 -6.45 -28.48 25.23
N ALA A 65 -7.40 -27.82 25.88
CA ALA A 65 -7.95 -28.06 27.22
C ALA A 65 -7.18 -27.47 28.44
N GLU A 66 -5.86 -27.29 28.38
CA GLU A 66 -5.12 -26.85 29.58
C GLU A 66 -5.21 -25.34 29.85
N ALA A 67 -5.15 -24.49 28.83
CA ALA A 67 -5.10 -23.04 29.01
C ALA A 67 -6.37 -22.45 29.67
N SER A 68 -7.55 -22.98 29.32
CA SER A 68 -8.82 -22.52 29.91
C SER A 68 -8.96 -22.94 31.38
N THR A 69 -8.48 -24.14 31.71
CA THR A 69 -8.49 -24.67 33.08
C THR A 69 -7.51 -23.93 33.96
N GLN A 70 -6.28 -23.71 33.47
CA GLN A 70 -5.24 -22.92 34.15
C GLN A 70 -5.65 -21.45 34.34
N ALA A 71 -6.32 -20.84 33.36
CA ALA A 71 -6.85 -19.49 33.51
C ALA A 71 -7.94 -19.42 34.59
N LYS A 72 -8.85 -20.40 34.65
CA LYS A 72 -9.91 -20.46 35.67
C LYS A 72 -9.33 -20.62 37.08
N THR A 73 -8.36 -21.52 37.29
CA THR A 73 -7.73 -21.70 38.61
C THR A 73 -6.99 -20.44 39.07
N THR A 74 -6.29 -19.76 38.14
CA THR A 74 -5.62 -18.48 38.42
C THR A 74 -6.62 -17.38 38.78
N LEU A 75 -7.73 -17.28 38.04
CA LEU A 75 -8.79 -16.28 38.30
C LEU A 75 -9.56 -16.54 39.60
N MET A 76 -9.72 -17.81 39.98
CA MET A 76 -10.38 -18.24 41.23
C MET A 76 -9.47 -18.14 42.45
N GLY A 77 -8.19 -17.81 42.27
CA GLY A 77 -7.23 -17.65 43.36
C GLY A 77 -6.78 -18.97 44.00
N GLU A 78 -7.06 -20.11 43.38
CA GLU A 78 -6.64 -21.46 43.81
C GLU A 78 -5.28 -21.87 43.21
N GLY A 79 -4.51 -20.92 42.68
CA GLY A 79 -3.11 -21.14 42.35
C GLY A 79 -2.27 -21.12 43.63
N THR A 80 -1.88 -22.29 44.13
CA THR A 80 -0.76 -22.39 45.09
C THR A 80 0.42 -21.64 44.49
N ALA A 81 0.97 -20.69 45.25
CA ALA A 81 2.00 -19.73 44.87
C ALA A 81 3.40 -20.34 44.57
N GLU A 82 3.45 -21.49 43.90
CA GLU A 82 4.68 -22.27 43.71
C GLU A 82 5.10 -22.44 42.24
N ASP A 83 4.30 -21.96 41.27
CA ASP A 83 4.67 -21.95 39.84
C ASP A 83 4.77 -20.52 39.28
N ALA A 84 5.52 -19.66 39.99
CA ALA A 84 6.00 -18.43 39.38
C ALA A 84 7.22 -18.78 38.50
N PRO A 85 7.17 -18.63 37.16
CA PRO A 85 8.37 -18.73 36.37
C PRO A 85 9.33 -17.63 36.81
N LYS A 86 10.44 -18.02 37.46
CA LYS A 86 11.58 -17.13 37.66
C LYS A 86 12.06 -16.70 36.27
N GLY A 87 11.67 -15.50 35.87
CA GLY A 87 12.36 -14.76 34.83
C GLY A 87 13.75 -14.43 35.34
N THR A 88 14.73 -15.29 35.06
CA THR A 88 16.13 -14.88 35.03
C THR A 88 16.36 -14.24 33.68
N ALA A 89 16.53 -12.92 33.72
CA ALA A 89 17.12 -12.15 32.66
C ALA A 89 18.50 -12.72 32.31
N GLU A 90 18.71 -12.98 31.03
CA GLU A 90 19.97 -12.71 30.32
C GLU A 90 19.64 -12.36 28.86
#